data_AF-A0AB34IIG9-F1
#
_entry.id   AF-A0AB34IIG9-F1
#
_cell.length_a   1.000
_cell.length_b   1.000
_cell.length_c   1.000
_cell.angle_alpha   90.00
_cell.angle_beta   90.00
_cell.angle_gamma   90.00
#
_symmetry.space_group_name_H-M   'P 1'
#
loop_
_entity.id
_entity.type
_entity.pdbx_description
1 polymer ?
#
loop_
_entity_poly.entity_id
_entity_poly.type
_entity_poly.pdbx_seq_one_letter_code
_entity_poly.pdbx_strand_id
1 'polypeptide(L)'
;MEPSQKPALARTVSGKFRKRGTHWSDWLPSPPGWFIRWNQSNLYAASAPGFFDREGPPVKKLLSYSPRGMWTFFALFADIELSAFHGHMTFHLVWALLVPLVFCFICASIDGYEPIVDGVPSAARKWVILFENKMRTSSNEFRGLVAYVLGGYVARAFMMWHARRKNYASFCGTTRNLILQLSAAVPMDAAGGMSAEEVARLRSDLGRWAVLTHEVAMLKARGEMDSEEGRQYLLKAGLMEEGEWEAMVAGDRHTTVLWWVQMVVQRLNEGGVMGTLQQRTCSEAVSMMRAQANDLMSSLDRDLPYPYASLLGMLVKTNVALMSLWRSSELYLQFCGSIEVAGQTWGTAHVKNPNCDLVGNPTNFPNENGWHFFTMVFLELTILFLWNTSYKAMYDLGKTLSNPFLNRRIDIAHEAIHAGLRRLAEQLLGNPSVHLPPAMARLPFKPTFARGRVESVM
;
A
#
# COMPACT_ATOMS: atom_id res chain seq x y z
N MET A 1 -46.94 7.51 -96.70
CA MET A 1 -46.44 6.25 -96.13
C MET A 1 -45.59 6.60 -94.92
N GLU A 2 -46.16 6.45 -93.73
CA GLU A 2 -45.41 6.43 -92.47
C GLU A 2 -44.47 5.21 -92.43
N PRO A 3 -43.40 5.29 -91.63
CA PRO A 3 -43.51 4.54 -90.38
C PRO A 3 -43.13 5.37 -89.14
N SER A 4 -44.10 5.35 -88.22
CA SER A 4 -44.00 5.61 -86.80
C SER A 4 -42.92 4.75 -86.12
N GLN A 5 -42.00 5.40 -85.40
CA GLN A 5 -41.22 4.76 -84.34
C GLN A 5 -41.24 5.61 -83.07
N LYS A 6 -41.71 4.96 -82.00
CA LYS A 6 -41.99 5.45 -80.65
C LYS A 6 -40.70 5.79 -79.89
N PRO A 7 -40.67 6.83 -79.03
CA PRO A 7 -39.59 7.02 -78.09
C PRO A 7 -39.69 6.05 -76.90
N ALA A 8 -38.55 5.47 -76.53
CA ALA A 8 -38.40 4.54 -75.42
C ALA A 8 -38.55 5.25 -74.07
N LEU A 9 -39.41 4.68 -73.22
CA LEU A 9 -39.59 5.05 -71.81
C LEU A 9 -38.50 4.43 -70.93
N ALA A 10 -37.85 5.30 -70.14
CA ALA A 10 -37.40 5.16 -68.75
C ALA A 10 -36.86 3.82 -68.20
N ARG A 11 -35.66 3.89 -67.61
CA ARG A 11 -35.35 3.28 -66.29
C ARG A 11 -34.32 4.12 -65.53
N THR A 12 -34.82 5.13 -64.82
CA THR A 12 -34.08 5.81 -63.75
C THR A 12 -34.19 4.94 -62.49
N VAL A 13 -33.08 4.34 -62.06
CA VAL A 13 -32.99 3.63 -60.78
C VAL A 13 -32.89 4.67 -59.67
N SER A 14 -34.02 5.11 -59.13
CA SER A 14 -34.06 5.92 -57.91
C SER A 14 -33.89 5.01 -56.69
N GLY A 15 -32.64 4.74 -56.31
CA GLY A 15 -32.32 4.13 -55.03
C GLY A 15 -32.65 5.10 -53.89
N LYS A 16 -33.79 4.91 -53.22
CA LYS A 16 -34.13 5.59 -51.97
C LYS A 16 -33.12 5.18 -50.88
N PHE A 17 -32.06 5.97 -50.71
CA PHE A 17 -31.22 5.90 -49.51
C PHE A 17 -31.99 6.47 -48.32
N ARG A 18 -32.67 5.58 -47.60
CA ARG A 18 -33.35 5.89 -46.34
C ARG A 18 -32.27 6.09 -45.27
N LYS A 19 -31.94 7.34 -44.93
CA LYS A 19 -31.16 7.70 -43.73
C LYS A 19 -31.90 7.15 -42.50
N ARG A 20 -31.56 5.96 -42.04
CA ARG A 20 -31.82 5.54 -40.67
C ARG A 20 -30.73 6.19 -39.82
N GLY A 21 -31.10 7.15 -38.99
CA GLY A 21 -30.23 7.62 -37.92
C GLY A 21 -29.99 6.46 -36.97
N THR A 22 -28.84 5.81 -37.06
CA THR A 22 -28.38 4.86 -36.06
C THR A 22 -27.88 5.67 -34.88
N HIS A 23 -28.66 5.67 -33.81
CA HIS A 23 -28.28 6.28 -32.56
C HIS A 23 -27.12 5.46 -31.97
N TRP A 24 -26.11 6.10 -31.39
CA TRP A 24 -24.91 5.43 -30.84
C TRP A 24 -25.24 4.34 -29.81
N SER A 25 -26.41 4.42 -29.18
CA SER A 25 -26.94 3.43 -28.23
C SER A 25 -27.25 2.07 -28.86
N ASP A 26 -27.47 2.01 -30.18
CA ASP A 26 -27.86 0.75 -30.87
C ASP A 26 -26.65 -0.15 -31.17
N TRP A 27 -25.42 0.38 -31.02
CA TRP A 27 -24.16 -0.34 -31.25
C TRP A 27 -23.48 -0.82 -29.96
N LEU A 28 -23.96 -0.39 -28.79
CA LEU A 28 -23.50 -0.92 -27.52
C LEU A 28 -24.40 -2.10 -27.15
N PRO A 29 -23.96 -3.37 -27.36
CA PRO A 29 -24.72 -4.48 -26.82
C PRO A 29 -24.87 -4.26 -25.32
N SER A 30 -26.10 -4.36 -24.82
CA SER A 30 -26.35 -4.56 -23.38
C SER A 30 -25.33 -5.59 -22.87
N PRO A 31 -24.68 -5.36 -21.71
CA PRO A 31 -23.61 -6.23 -21.22
C PRO A 31 -24.06 -7.68 -21.40
N PRO A 32 -23.33 -8.50 -22.18
CA PRO A 32 -23.82 -9.82 -22.53
C PRO A 32 -24.24 -10.57 -21.27
N GLY A 33 -25.32 -11.35 -21.30
CA GLY A 33 -25.80 -12.08 -20.12
C GLY A 33 -24.73 -12.97 -19.46
N TRP A 34 -23.68 -13.34 -20.21
CA TRP A 34 -22.50 -14.00 -19.66
C TRP A 34 -21.67 -13.10 -18.73
N PHE A 35 -21.56 -11.78 -18.98
CA PHE A 35 -20.86 -10.80 -18.14
C PHE A 35 -21.55 -10.63 -16.77
N ILE A 36 -22.89 -10.67 -16.73
CA ILE A 36 -23.67 -10.63 -15.49
C ILE A 36 -23.56 -11.95 -14.72
N ARG A 37 -23.70 -13.10 -15.40
CA ARG A 37 -23.48 -14.43 -14.78
C ARG A 37 -22.03 -14.63 -14.32
N TRP A 38 -21.06 -14.04 -15.02
CA TRP A 38 -19.63 -14.08 -14.71
C TRP A 38 -19.26 -13.28 -13.46
N ASN A 39 -19.90 -12.13 -13.24
CA ASN A 39 -19.79 -11.37 -11.99
C ASN A 39 -20.43 -12.15 -10.81
N GLN A 40 -21.54 -12.84 -11.05
CA GLN A 40 -22.22 -13.62 -10.01
C GLN A 40 -21.48 -14.91 -9.63
N SER A 41 -20.82 -15.59 -10.58
CA SER A 41 -20.09 -16.84 -10.32
C SER A 41 -18.73 -16.65 -9.64
N ASN A 42 -18.15 -15.44 -9.70
CA ASN A 42 -16.83 -15.12 -9.13
C ASN A 42 -16.88 -14.28 -7.85
N LEU A 43 -18.09 -13.93 -7.40
CA LEU A 43 -18.34 -13.32 -6.10
C LEU A 43 -18.65 -14.42 -5.08
N TYR A 44 -17.60 -14.92 -4.43
CA TYR A 44 -17.73 -15.80 -3.27
C TYR A 44 -17.02 -15.15 -2.08
N ALA A 45 -17.46 -15.48 -0.87
CA ALA A 45 -16.74 -15.15 0.35
C ALA A 45 -15.44 -15.99 0.38
N ALA A 46 -14.41 -15.50 -0.30
CA ALA A 46 -13.09 -16.11 -0.31
C ALA A 46 -12.32 -15.62 0.91
N SER A 47 -11.81 -16.58 1.66
CA SER A 47 -10.80 -16.38 2.68
C SER A 47 -9.47 -16.07 1.98
N ALA A 48 -9.19 -14.79 1.74
CA ALA A 48 -7.90 -14.33 1.24
C ALA A 48 -7.07 -13.73 2.39
N PRO A 49 -5.73 -13.86 2.37
CA PRO A 49 -4.88 -13.04 3.23
C PRO A 49 -5.31 -11.58 3.10
N GLY A 50 -5.38 -10.87 4.22
CA GLY A 50 -5.71 -9.45 4.24
C GLY A 50 -4.80 -8.69 3.28
N PHE A 51 -5.25 -7.55 2.75
CA PHE A 51 -4.42 -6.74 1.83
C PHE A 51 -3.05 -6.36 2.44
N PHE A 52 -2.93 -6.42 3.77
CA PHE A 52 -1.72 -6.14 4.55
C PHE A 52 -1.15 -7.35 5.30
N ASP A 53 -1.87 -8.46 5.43
CA ASP A 53 -1.45 -9.64 6.20
C ASP A 53 -1.34 -10.87 5.30
N ARG A 54 -0.10 -11.29 4.99
CA ARG A 54 0.16 -12.56 4.30
C ARG A 54 -0.05 -13.78 5.20
N GLU A 55 -0.03 -13.61 6.52
CA GLU A 55 0.00 -14.72 7.51
C GLU A 55 -1.14 -14.67 8.55
N GLY A 56 -1.99 -13.64 8.55
CA GLY A 56 -3.15 -13.55 9.44
C GLY A 56 -4.33 -14.45 9.03
N PRO A 57 -5.25 -14.78 9.97
CA PRO A 57 -6.46 -15.53 9.64
C PRO A 57 -7.24 -14.80 8.54
N PRO A 58 -7.67 -15.51 7.50
CA PRO A 58 -8.16 -14.87 6.29
C PRO A 58 -9.45 -14.09 6.59
N VAL A 59 -9.44 -12.79 6.33
CA VAL A 59 -10.60 -11.92 6.52
C VAL A 59 -11.68 -12.33 5.52
N LYS A 60 -12.87 -12.70 6.02
CA LYS A 60 -14.06 -12.92 5.18
C LYS A 60 -14.47 -11.58 4.55
N LYS A 61 -13.96 -11.30 3.36
CA LYS A 61 -14.42 -10.15 2.57
C LYS A 61 -15.83 -10.47 2.07
N LEU A 62 -16.79 -9.58 2.35
CA LEU A 62 -18.16 -9.70 1.84
C LEU A 62 -18.23 -9.71 0.30
N LEU A 63 -17.16 -9.24 -0.36
CA LEU A 63 -16.92 -9.28 -1.81
C LEU A 63 -15.41 -9.42 -2.06
N SER A 64 -14.81 -10.61 -1.88
CA SER A 64 -13.46 -10.87 -2.38
C SER A 64 -13.52 -11.35 -3.82
N TYR A 65 -12.93 -10.56 -4.71
CA TYR A 65 -12.62 -10.98 -6.07
C TYR A 65 -11.33 -11.81 -6.06
N SER A 66 -11.38 -13.07 -6.47
CA SER A 66 -10.20 -13.94 -6.59
C SER A 66 -9.75 -14.02 -8.05
N PRO A 67 -8.60 -13.40 -8.43
CA PRO A 67 -8.11 -13.45 -9.81
C PRO A 67 -7.60 -14.85 -10.23
N ARG A 68 -7.34 -15.75 -9.27
CA ARG A 68 -6.76 -17.09 -9.51
C ARG A 68 -7.64 -18.00 -10.36
N GLY A 69 -8.94 -17.71 -10.50
CA GLY A 69 -9.87 -18.46 -11.35
C GLY A 69 -10.06 -17.91 -12.77
N MET A 70 -9.42 -16.78 -13.14
CA MET A 70 -9.66 -16.14 -14.42
C MET A 70 -8.52 -16.35 -15.42
N TRP A 71 -8.77 -17.17 -16.44
CA TRP A 71 -7.95 -17.30 -17.65
C TRP A 71 -8.34 -16.27 -18.72
N THR A 72 -8.50 -14.99 -18.38
CA THR A 72 -8.90 -13.95 -19.35
C THR A 72 -7.90 -12.81 -19.41
N PHE A 73 -7.87 -12.10 -20.55
CA PHE A 73 -7.07 -10.86 -20.74
C PHE A 73 -7.29 -9.85 -19.59
N PHE A 74 -8.48 -9.84 -18.98
CA PHE A 74 -8.82 -8.97 -17.85
C PHE A 74 -8.23 -9.41 -16.50
N ALA A 75 -7.82 -10.67 -16.35
CA ALA A 75 -7.20 -11.19 -15.12
C ALA A 75 -5.88 -10.48 -14.78
N LEU A 76 -5.12 -10.09 -15.79
CA LEU A 76 -3.89 -9.30 -15.65
C LEU A 76 -4.15 -7.91 -15.05
N PHE A 77 -5.35 -7.34 -15.24
CA PHE A 77 -5.75 -6.06 -14.63
C PHE A 77 -6.32 -6.25 -13.22
N ALA A 78 -6.85 -7.44 -12.91
CA ALA A 78 -7.41 -7.74 -11.62
C ALA A 78 -6.38 -8.28 -10.61
N ASP A 79 -5.22 -8.73 -11.05
CA ASP A 79 -4.20 -9.25 -10.13
C ASP A 79 -3.64 -8.15 -9.23
N ILE A 80 -3.87 -8.29 -7.92
CA ILE A 80 -3.66 -7.26 -6.89
C ILE A 80 -2.16 -7.06 -6.63
N GLU A 81 -1.33 -8.06 -6.92
CA GLU A 81 0.11 -8.02 -6.73
C GLU A 81 0.81 -7.58 -8.03
N LEU A 82 0.74 -6.29 -8.33
CA LEU A 82 1.82 -5.64 -9.06
C LEU A 82 2.69 -5.00 -7.99
N SER A 83 3.99 -5.27 -7.98
CA SER A 83 4.93 -4.63 -7.08
C SER A 83 6.09 -4.13 -7.92
N ALA A 84 6.50 -2.87 -7.78
CA ALA A 84 7.66 -2.34 -8.52
C ALA A 84 8.99 -3.07 -8.19
N PHE A 85 9.01 -3.96 -7.21
CA PHE A 85 10.18 -4.76 -6.84
C PHE A 85 10.44 -5.91 -7.82
N HIS A 86 11.67 -6.43 -7.80
CA HIS A 86 12.38 -7.24 -8.81
C HIS A 86 11.60 -8.35 -9.55
N GLY A 87 10.43 -8.79 -9.09
CA GLY A 87 9.59 -9.79 -9.76
C GLY A 87 8.60 -9.25 -10.82
N HIS A 88 8.18 -7.98 -10.77
CA HIS A 88 7.18 -7.44 -11.71
C HIS A 88 7.71 -6.36 -12.65
N MET A 89 9.01 -6.06 -12.63
CA MET A 89 9.66 -5.27 -13.67
C MET A 89 9.45 -5.90 -15.06
N THR A 90 9.50 -7.23 -15.14
CA THR A 90 9.16 -8.01 -16.33
C THR A 90 7.73 -7.76 -16.80
N PHE A 91 6.76 -7.63 -15.89
CA PHE A 91 5.38 -7.28 -16.27
C PHE A 91 5.33 -5.88 -16.89
N HIS A 92 5.96 -4.89 -16.27
CA HIS A 92 6.01 -3.53 -16.84
C HIS A 92 6.73 -3.47 -18.18
N LEU A 93 7.82 -4.22 -18.34
CA LEU A 93 8.53 -4.36 -19.62
C LEU A 93 7.65 -5.04 -20.67
N VAL A 94 6.93 -6.11 -20.32
CA VAL A 94 5.97 -6.78 -21.23
C VAL A 94 4.88 -5.80 -21.65
N TRP A 95 4.28 -5.03 -20.74
CA TRP A 95 3.25 -4.06 -21.10
C TRP A 95 3.77 -2.82 -21.84
N ALA A 96 5.02 -2.43 -21.59
CA ALA A 96 5.64 -1.30 -22.27
C ALA A 96 6.25 -1.67 -23.63
N LEU A 97 6.61 -2.94 -23.86
CA LEU A 97 7.29 -3.39 -25.08
C LEU A 97 6.44 -4.38 -25.89
N LEU A 98 5.93 -5.44 -25.28
CA LEU A 98 5.20 -6.50 -26.00
C LEU A 98 3.83 -6.00 -26.48
N VAL A 99 3.08 -5.27 -25.65
CA VAL A 99 1.74 -4.80 -26.04
C VAL A 99 1.80 -3.85 -27.23
N PRO A 100 2.72 -2.85 -27.29
CA PRO A 100 2.90 -2.07 -28.51
C PRO A 100 3.27 -2.91 -29.72
N LEU A 101 4.21 -3.83 -29.59
CA LEU A 101 4.64 -4.67 -30.71
C LEU A 101 3.50 -5.56 -31.23
N VAL A 102 2.75 -6.20 -30.34
CA VAL A 102 1.59 -7.04 -30.70
C VAL A 102 0.48 -6.20 -31.31
N PHE A 103 0.19 -5.02 -30.76
CA PHE A 103 -0.81 -4.12 -31.32
C PHE A 103 -0.42 -3.65 -32.73
N CYS A 104 0.84 -3.23 -32.91
CA CYS A 104 1.38 -2.86 -34.23
C CYS A 104 1.27 -4.03 -35.21
N PHE A 105 1.61 -5.25 -34.79
CA PHE A 105 1.53 -6.45 -35.62
C PHE A 105 0.08 -6.78 -36.03
N ILE A 106 -0.87 -6.70 -35.09
CA ILE A 106 -2.30 -6.90 -35.38
C ILE A 106 -2.79 -5.86 -36.37
N CYS A 107 -2.47 -4.59 -36.15
CA CYS A 107 -2.88 -3.52 -37.06
C CYS A 107 -2.27 -3.71 -38.45
N ALA A 108 -0.97 -4.03 -38.54
CA ALA A 108 -0.29 -4.30 -39.80
C ALA A 108 -0.90 -5.51 -40.55
N SER A 109 -1.27 -6.56 -39.81
CA SER A 109 -1.91 -7.75 -40.37
C SER A 109 -3.31 -7.46 -40.91
N ILE A 110 -4.10 -6.62 -40.22
CA ILE A 110 -5.43 -6.19 -40.66
C ILE A 110 -5.32 -5.26 -41.89
N ASP A 111 -4.26 -4.45 -41.95
CA ASP A 111 -4.02 -3.53 -43.07
C ASP A 111 -3.69 -4.26 -44.38
N GLY A 112 -3.37 -5.56 -44.30
CA GLY A 112 -3.16 -6.42 -45.47
C GLY A 112 -1.93 -6.06 -46.31
N TYR A 113 -1.04 -5.18 -45.82
CA TYR A 113 0.03 -4.56 -46.59
C TYR A 113 -0.43 -3.95 -47.92
N GLU A 114 -1.69 -3.55 -48.04
CA GLU A 114 -2.15 -2.92 -49.28
C GLU A 114 -1.41 -1.58 -49.43
N PRO A 115 -0.61 -1.41 -50.50
CA PRO A 115 0.06 -0.14 -50.74
C PRO A 115 -0.99 0.95 -50.90
N ILE A 116 -0.70 2.17 -50.47
CA ILE A 116 -1.59 3.31 -50.70
C ILE A 116 -1.80 3.48 -52.20
N VAL A 117 -2.95 3.04 -52.70
CA VAL A 117 -3.41 3.34 -54.06
C VAL A 117 -4.15 4.68 -53.98
N ASP A 118 -3.71 5.66 -54.77
CA ASP A 118 -4.35 6.98 -54.94
C ASP A 118 -4.35 7.93 -53.72
N GLY A 119 -3.41 7.76 -52.79
CA GLY A 119 -3.26 8.67 -51.63
C GLY A 119 -4.37 8.55 -50.58
N VAL A 120 -5.27 7.57 -50.71
CA VAL A 120 -6.34 7.31 -49.75
C VAL A 120 -5.83 6.29 -48.72
N PRO A 121 -5.79 6.61 -47.42
CA PRO A 121 -5.42 5.62 -46.42
C PRO A 121 -6.43 4.48 -46.40
N SER A 122 -5.94 3.27 -46.15
CA SER A 122 -6.78 2.09 -45.90
C SER A 122 -7.82 2.37 -44.80
N ALA A 123 -8.90 1.58 -44.78
CA ALA A 123 -9.91 1.69 -43.74
C ALA A 123 -9.31 1.49 -42.33
N ALA A 124 -8.39 0.53 -42.18
CA ALA A 124 -7.69 0.26 -40.92
C ALA A 124 -6.86 1.46 -40.46
N ARG A 125 -6.09 2.08 -41.35
CA ARG A 125 -5.29 3.27 -41.01
C ARG A 125 -6.15 4.46 -40.64
N LYS A 126 -7.27 4.69 -41.32
CA LYS A 126 -8.26 5.73 -40.92
C LYS A 126 -8.80 5.48 -39.51
N TRP A 127 -9.10 4.22 -39.17
CA TRP A 127 -9.53 3.84 -37.82
C TRP A 127 -8.46 4.13 -36.78
N VAL A 128 -7.20 3.77 -37.04
CA VAL A 128 -6.11 4.03 -36.09
C VAL A 128 -5.88 5.53 -35.90
N ILE A 129 -5.95 6.35 -36.96
CA ILE A 129 -5.85 7.82 -36.85
C ILE A 129 -6.99 8.38 -36.00
N LEU A 130 -8.23 7.92 -36.20
CA LEU A 130 -9.37 8.35 -35.38
C LEU A 130 -9.24 7.90 -33.93
N PHE A 131 -8.73 6.68 -33.72
CA PHE A 131 -8.49 6.12 -32.39
C PHE A 131 -7.40 6.92 -31.65
N GLU A 132 -6.27 7.19 -32.31
CA GLU A 132 -5.16 7.96 -31.75
C GLU A 132 -5.62 9.36 -31.29
N ASN A 133 -6.34 10.09 -32.15
CA ASN A 133 -6.81 11.44 -31.82
C ASN A 133 -7.76 11.44 -30.60
N LYS A 134 -8.67 10.46 -30.52
CA LYS A 134 -9.57 10.31 -29.38
C LYS A 134 -8.82 9.91 -28.11
N MET A 135 -7.92 8.95 -28.23
CA MET A 135 -7.10 8.47 -27.11
C MET A 135 -6.19 9.55 -26.57
N ARG A 136 -5.61 10.41 -27.41
CA ARG A 136 -4.75 11.53 -26.99
C ARG A 136 -5.47 12.49 -26.04
N THR A 137 -6.70 12.89 -26.36
CA THR A 137 -7.47 13.80 -25.48
C THR A 137 -7.90 13.08 -24.20
N SER A 138 -8.49 11.89 -24.33
CA SER A 138 -8.97 11.13 -23.15
C SER A 138 -7.85 10.68 -22.22
N SER A 139 -6.67 10.32 -22.76
CA SER A 139 -5.52 9.90 -21.96
C SER A 139 -4.98 11.06 -21.13
N ASN A 140 -4.90 12.28 -21.68
CA ASN A 140 -4.42 13.46 -20.96
C ASN A 140 -5.34 13.84 -19.79
N GLU A 141 -6.66 13.80 -19.98
CA GLU A 141 -7.63 14.08 -18.93
C GLU A 141 -7.60 13.00 -17.84
N PHE A 142 -7.65 11.72 -18.25
CA PHE A 142 -7.63 10.59 -17.32
C PHE A 142 -6.36 10.57 -16.47
N ARG A 143 -5.23 10.88 -17.08
CA ARG A 143 -3.92 11.02 -16.44
C ARG A 143 -3.89 12.12 -15.39
N GLY A 144 -4.42 13.29 -15.71
CA GLY A 144 -4.54 14.39 -14.75
C GLY A 144 -5.36 13.98 -13.53
N LEU A 145 -6.49 13.31 -13.76
CA LEU A 145 -7.34 12.78 -12.69
C LEU A 145 -6.61 11.74 -11.83
N VAL A 146 -5.97 10.74 -12.44
CA VAL A 146 -5.26 9.69 -11.69
C VAL A 146 -4.10 10.28 -10.89
N ALA A 147 -3.32 11.20 -11.47
CA ALA A 147 -2.24 11.87 -10.75
C ALA A 147 -2.76 12.63 -9.51
N TYR A 148 -3.87 13.35 -9.66
CA TYR A 148 -4.49 14.10 -8.57
C TYR A 148 -4.95 13.19 -7.41
N VAL A 149 -5.71 12.13 -7.71
CA VAL A 149 -6.20 11.19 -6.70
C VAL A 149 -5.04 10.43 -6.03
N LEU A 150 -4.03 10.04 -6.83
CA LEU A 150 -2.83 9.37 -6.34
C LEU A 150 -2.00 10.26 -5.41
N GLY A 151 -1.86 11.54 -5.74
CA GLY A 151 -1.20 12.51 -4.86
C GLY A 151 -1.89 12.63 -3.50
N GLY A 152 -3.22 12.74 -3.48
CA GLY A 152 -4.00 12.75 -2.25
C GLY A 152 -3.86 11.46 -1.42
N TYR A 153 -3.84 10.30 -2.09
CA TYR A 153 -3.61 9.01 -1.46
C TYR A 153 -2.22 8.91 -0.81
N VAL A 154 -1.17 9.28 -1.52
CA VAL A 154 0.21 9.26 -1.00
C VAL A 154 0.36 10.22 0.18
N ALA A 155 -0.17 11.44 0.05
CA ALA A 155 -0.15 12.42 1.15
C ALA A 155 -0.84 11.87 2.40
N ARG A 156 -2.00 11.21 2.24
CA ARG A 156 -2.72 10.58 3.36
C ARG A 156 -1.92 9.42 3.96
N ALA A 157 -1.35 8.54 3.14
CA ALA A 157 -0.52 7.43 3.61
C ALA A 157 0.70 7.93 4.41
N PHE A 158 1.37 8.97 3.91
CA PHE A 158 2.49 9.60 4.61
C PHE A 158 2.08 10.22 5.95
N MET A 159 0.96 10.96 6.00
CA MET A 159 0.46 11.53 7.25
C MET A 159 0.15 10.45 8.30
N MET A 160 -0.47 9.34 7.89
CA MET A 160 -0.75 8.21 8.78
C MET A 160 0.54 7.55 9.27
N TRP A 161 1.48 7.27 8.37
CA TRP A 161 2.80 6.74 8.71
C TRP A 161 3.53 7.61 9.73
N HIS A 162 3.53 8.94 9.52
CA HIS A 162 4.14 9.88 10.42
C HIS A 162 3.46 9.91 11.79
N ALA A 163 2.12 9.96 11.81
CA ALA A 163 1.33 9.94 13.04
C ALA A 163 1.62 8.69 13.89
N ARG A 164 1.75 7.52 13.25
CA ARG A 164 2.09 6.27 13.94
C ARG A 164 3.48 6.27 14.56
N ARG A 165 4.47 6.81 13.85
CA ARG A 165 5.83 6.98 14.41
C ARG A 165 5.82 7.92 15.61
N LYS A 166 5.01 8.98 15.57
CA LYS A 166 4.82 9.90 16.71
C LYS A 166 4.16 9.18 17.90
N ASN A 167 3.11 8.40 17.67
CA ASN A 167 2.44 7.62 18.72
C ASN A 167 3.39 6.59 19.32
N TYR A 168 4.18 5.89 18.50
CA TYR A 168 5.20 4.97 18.99
C TYR A 168 6.25 5.66 19.86
N ALA A 169 6.74 6.83 19.45
CA ALA A 169 7.68 7.60 20.27
C ALA A 169 7.07 8.01 21.62
N SER A 170 5.79 8.40 21.64
CA SER A 170 5.06 8.66 22.89
C SER A 170 4.91 7.40 23.74
N PHE A 171 4.64 6.25 23.11
CA PHE A 171 4.55 4.97 23.79
C PHE A 171 5.89 4.56 24.43
N CYS A 172 7.02 4.76 23.76
CA CYS A 172 8.35 4.57 24.38
C CYS A 172 8.57 5.52 25.56
N GLY A 173 8.12 6.78 25.45
CA GLY A 173 8.21 7.77 26.52
C GLY A 173 7.41 7.38 27.76
N THR A 174 6.17 6.91 27.57
CA THR A 174 5.32 6.45 28.68
C THR A 174 5.81 5.14 29.29
N THR A 175 6.37 4.23 28.48
CA THR A 175 7.05 3.01 28.97
C THR A 175 8.24 3.38 29.87
N ARG A 176 9.08 4.33 29.43
CA ARG A 176 10.19 4.84 30.23
C ARG A 176 9.70 5.47 31.53
N ASN A 177 8.65 6.29 31.47
CA ASN A 177 8.07 6.90 32.65
C ASN A 177 7.60 5.82 33.65
N LEU A 178 6.89 4.79 33.19
CA LEU A 178 6.46 3.69 34.05
C LEU A 178 7.65 3.00 34.75
N ILE A 179 8.69 2.65 34.00
CA ILE A 179 9.92 2.05 34.57
C ILE A 179 10.51 2.95 35.65
N LEU A 180 10.62 4.26 35.40
CA LEU A 180 11.14 5.22 36.37
C LEU A 180 10.27 5.29 37.64
N GLN A 181 8.94 5.40 37.48
CA GLN A 181 8.03 5.46 38.63
C GLN A 181 8.10 4.18 39.47
N LEU A 182 8.09 3.01 38.83
CA LEU A 182 8.24 1.72 39.54
C LEU A 182 9.58 1.65 40.26
N SER A 183 10.67 2.05 39.60
CA SER A 183 12.02 1.99 40.19
C SER A 183 12.17 2.87 41.43
N ALA A 184 11.48 4.01 41.48
CA ALA A 184 11.50 4.97 42.57
C ALA A 184 10.48 4.64 43.68
N ALA A 185 9.35 4.03 43.34
CA ALA A 185 8.26 3.75 44.28
C ALA A 185 8.48 2.46 45.08
N VAL A 186 9.06 1.43 44.46
CA VAL A 186 9.37 0.16 45.15
C VAL A 186 10.67 0.36 45.95
N PRO A 187 10.74 -0.04 47.23
CA PRO A 187 11.97 0.06 48.02
C PRO A 187 13.07 -0.87 47.47
N MET A 188 14.31 -0.64 47.89
CA MET A 188 15.46 -1.51 47.57
C MET A 188 15.70 -2.56 48.66
N ASP A 189 15.38 -2.21 49.90
CA ASP A 189 15.59 -3.04 51.08
C ASP A 189 14.30 -3.72 51.52
N ALA A 190 14.42 -4.61 52.51
CA ALA A 190 13.28 -5.25 53.16
C ALA A 190 12.26 -4.21 53.66
N ALA A 191 10.98 -4.40 53.34
CA ALA A 191 9.91 -3.47 53.65
C ALA A 191 8.57 -4.20 53.73
N GLY A 192 7.66 -3.71 54.57
CA GLY A 192 6.29 -4.25 54.72
C GLY A 192 6.22 -5.76 54.99
N GLY A 193 7.20 -6.33 55.68
CA GLY A 193 7.28 -7.76 55.96
C GLY A 193 7.89 -8.61 54.84
N MET A 194 8.24 -8.03 53.70
CA MET A 194 8.98 -8.71 52.63
C MET A 194 10.48 -8.67 52.91
N SER A 195 11.15 -9.79 52.66
CA SER A 195 12.61 -9.88 52.65
C SER A 195 13.21 -9.05 51.50
N ALA A 196 14.49 -8.68 51.63
CA ALA A 196 15.17 -7.93 50.56
C ALA A 196 15.25 -8.72 49.24
N GLU A 197 15.35 -10.06 49.31
CA GLU A 197 15.36 -10.92 48.14
C GLU A 197 14.00 -10.94 47.42
N GLU A 198 12.90 -11.01 48.16
CA GLU A 198 11.55 -10.94 47.60
C GLU A 198 11.29 -9.58 46.95
N VAL A 199 11.73 -8.48 47.58
CA VAL A 199 11.64 -7.14 47.00
C VAL A 199 12.47 -7.05 45.72
N ALA A 200 13.69 -7.59 45.70
CA ALA A 200 14.54 -7.59 44.50
C ALA A 200 13.92 -8.37 43.33
N ARG A 201 13.38 -9.57 43.59
CA ARG A 201 12.66 -10.36 42.59
C ARG A 201 11.45 -9.60 42.04
N LEU A 202 10.64 -9.03 42.93
CA LEU A 202 9.46 -8.26 42.53
C LEU A 202 9.81 -7.05 41.66
N ARG A 203 10.89 -6.33 41.97
CA ARG A 203 11.37 -5.23 41.13
C ARG A 203 11.74 -5.74 39.73
N SER A 204 12.49 -6.84 39.66
CA SER A 204 12.87 -7.48 38.41
C SER A 204 11.64 -7.83 37.57
N ASP A 205 10.63 -8.47 38.17
CA ASP A 205 9.39 -8.87 37.49
C ASP A 205 8.59 -7.66 36.99
N LEU A 206 8.46 -6.60 37.81
CA LEU A 206 7.80 -5.36 37.40
C LEU A 206 8.51 -4.69 36.22
N GLY A 207 9.85 -4.71 36.19
CA GLY A 207 10.64 -4.21 35.07
C GLY A 207 10.43 -5.04 33.81
N ARG A 208 10.48 -6.38 33.96
CA ARG A 208 10.21 -7.33 32.89
C ARG A 208 8.81 -7.15 32.31
N TRP A 209 7.78 -7.04 33.15
CA TRP A 209 6.39 -6.85 32.72
C TRP A 209 6.12 -5.51 32.04
N ALA A 210 6.78 -4.42 32.48
CA ALA A 210 6.72 -3.14 31.78
C ALA A 210 7.27 -3.27 30.35
N VAL A 211 8.40 -3.97 30.18
CA VAL A 211 9.00 -4.21 28.85
C VAL A 211 8.17 -5.22 28.03
N LEU A 212 7.68 -6.29 28.64
CA LEU A 212 6.79 -7.28 28.04
C LEU A 212 5.52 -6.62 27.47
N THR A 213 4.91 -5.69 28.22
CA THR A 213 3.75 -4.92 27.74
C THR A 213 4.07 -4.16 26.46
N HIS A 214 5.24 -3.50 26.43
CA HIS A 214 5.69 -2.76 25.26
C HIS A 214 5.83 -3.66 24.03
N GLU A 215 6.46 -4.83 24.23
CA GLU A 215 6.68 -5.81 23.17
C GLU A 215 5.39 -6.44 22.66
N VAL A 216 4.49 -6.83 23.57
CA VAL A 216 3.19 -7.43 23.21
C VAL A 216 2.32 -6.45 22.43
N ALA A 217 2.32 -5.16 22.81
CA ALA A 217 1.64 -4.11 22.05
C ALA A 217 2.23 -3.94 20.64
N MET A 218 3.55 -4.13 20.50
CA MET A 218 4.25 -4.10 19.21
C MET A 218 3.97 -5.33 18.36
N LEU A 219 3.93 -6.52 18.94
CA LEU A 219 3.46 -7.73 18.25
C LEU A 219 2.02 -7.57 17.79
N LYS A 220 1.15 -6.90 18.56
CA LYS A 220 -0.21 -6.59 18.11
C LYS A 220 -0.21 -5.65 16.90
N ALA A 221 0.67 -4.64 16.92
CA ALA A 221 0.84 -3.73 15.79
C ALA A 221 1.41 -4.41 14.52
N ARG A 222 2.09 -5.55 14.69
CA ARG A 222 2.59 -6.42 13.61
C ARG A 222 1.59 -7.48 13.14
N GLY A 223 0.49 -7.70 13.87
CA GLY A 223 -0.45 -8.79 13.60
C GLY A 223 0.01 -10.16 14.16
N GLU A 224 1.00 -10.17 15.05
CA GLU A 224 1.68 -11.36 15.58
C GLU A 224 1.42 -11.60 17.08
N MET A 225 0.57 -10.80 17.74
CA MET A 225 0.37 -10.90 19.19
C MET A 225 -0.18 -12.24 19.66
N ASP A 226 -1.01 -12.91 18.85
CA ASP A 226 -1.59 -14.21 19.20
C ASP A 226 -0.96 -15.36 18.40
N SER A 227 0.13 -15.10 17.66
CA SER A 227 0.84 -16.12 16.92
C SER A 227 1.78 -16.93 17.82
N GLU A 228 2.03 -18.17 17.47
CA GLU A 228 2.97 -19.05 18.19
C GLU A 228 4.41 -18.53 18.01
N GLU A 229 4.72 -17.92 16.86
CA GLU A 229 5.99 -17.26 16.60
C GLU A 229 6.21 -16.07 17.57
N GLY A 230 5.18 -15.25 17.78
CA GLY A 230 5.20 -14.15 18.74
C GLY A 230 5.42 -14.65 20.17
N ARG A 231 4.74 -15.73 20.55
CA ARG A 231 4.95 -16.40 21.85
C ARG A 231 6.40 -16.86 22.02
N GLN A 232 6.94 -17.61 21.06
CA GLN A 232 8.29 -18.15 21.11
C GLN A 232 9.35 -17.04 21.15
N TYR A 233 9.12 -15.95 20.42
CA TYR A 233 9.96 -14.77 20.48
C TYR A 233 10.03 -14.19 21.90
N LEU A 234 8.89 -13.99 22.57
CA LEU A 234 8.84 -13.45 23.94
C LEU A 234 9.53 -14.35 24.97
N LEU A 235 9.33 -15.68 24.86
CA LEU A 235 10.00 -16.67 25.72
C LEU A 235 11.52 -16.65 25.49
N LYS A 236 11.97 -16.70 24.24
CA LYS A 236 13.39 -16.66 23.88
C LYS A 236 14.05 -15.36 24.31
N ALA A 237 13.31 -14.25 24.26
CA ALA A 237 13.78 -12.97 24.75
C ALA A 237 13.85 -12.93 26.29
N GLY A 238 13.26 -13.88 27.03
CA GLY A 238 13.18 -13.85 28.48
C GLY A 238 12.30 -12.71 29.01
N LEU A 239 11.36 -12.23 28.18
CA LEU A 239 10.36 -11.25 28.60
C LEU A 239 9.15 -11.91 29.25
N MET A 240 8.94 -13.19 28.96
CA MET A 240 7.82 -13.98 29.42
C MET A 240 8.31 -15.30 30.01
N GLU A 241 7.65 -15.75 31.07
CA GLU A 241 7.87 -17.05 31.71
C GLU A 241 6.85 -18.10 31.23
N GLU A 242 7.13 -19.38 31.49
CA GLU A 242 6.19 -20.46 31.18
C GLU A 242 4.88 -20.28 31.96
N GLY A 243 3.73 -20.45 31.28
CA GLY A 243 2.40 -20.28 31.88
C GLY A 243 1.86 -18.84 31.85
N GLU A 244 2.72 -17.82 31.71
CA GLU A 244 2.25 -16.43 31.61
C GLU A 244 1.45 -16.19 30.31
N TRP A 245 1.79 -16.88 29.23
CA TRP A 245 1.05 -16.78 27.96
C TRP A 245 -0.41 -17.20 28.09
N GLU A 246 -0.65 -18.32 28.77
CA GLU A 246 -1.98 -18.88 29.01
C GLU A 246 -2.80 -18.01 29.98
N ALA A 247 -2.13 -17.27 30.88
CA ALA A 247 -2.77 -16.34 31.79
C ALA A 247 -3.21 -15.03 31.12
N MET A 248 -2.69 -14.71 29.92
CA MET A 248 -3.06 -13.50 29.18
C MET A 248 -4.31 -13.70 28.31
N VAL A 249 -5.16 -12.67 28.24
CA VAL A 249 -6.36 -12.69 27.39
C VAL A 249 -5.96 -12.51 25.92
N ALA A 250 -6.29 -13.49 25.07
CA ALA A 250 -6.07 -13.41 23.62
C ALA A 250 -6.77 -12.18 23.03
N GLY A 251 -6.14 -11.50 22.06
CA GLY A 251 -6.63 -10.23 21.52
C GLY A 251 -6.37 -8.98 22.38
N ASP A 252 -6.03 -9.12 23.67
CA ASP A 252 -5.75 -7.98 24.57
C ASP A 252 -4.65 -8.28 25.62
N ARG A 253 -3.60 -8.98 25.17
CA ARG A 253 -2.54 -9.49 26.04
C ARG A 253 -1.77 -8.38 26.77
N HIS A 254 -1.44 -7.28 26.09
CA HIS A 254 -0.72 -6.15 26.70
C HIS A 254 -1.51 -5.49 27.83
N THR A 255 -2.84 -5.40 27.72
CA THR A 255 -3.70 -4.89 28.79
C THR A 255 -3.71 -5.82 29.99
N THR A 256 -3.62 -7.15 29.77
CA THR A 256 -3.54 -8.13 30.86
C THR A 256 -2.25 -7.95 31.67
N VAL A 257 -1.11 -7.73 31.02
CA VAL A 257 0.17 -7.49 31.71
C VAL A 257 0.13 -6.18 32.51
N LEU A 258 -0.46 -5.11 31.96
CA LEU A 258 -0.66 -3.85 32.70
C LEU A 258 -1.56 -4.03 33.93
N TRP A 259 -2.57 -4.90 33.83
CA TRP A 259 -3.39 -5.26 34.98
C TRP A 259 -2.59 -6.00 36.06
N TRP A 260 -1.66 -6.90 35.71
CA TRP A 260 -0.75 -7.52 36.69
C TRP A 260 0.10 -6.50 37.44
N VAL A 261 0.68 -5.53 36.71
CA VAL A 261 1.45 -4.42 37.31
C VAL A 261 0.59 -3.63 38.28
N GLN A 262 -0.64 -3.28 37.88
CA GLN A 262 -1.59 -2.54 38.71
C GLN A 262 -1.96 -3.31 39.99
N MET A 263 -2.19 -4.62 39.88
CA MET A 263 -2.50 -5.50 41.03
C MET A 263 -1.33 -5.57 42.01
N VAL A 264 -0.09 -5.69 41.53
CA VAL A 264 1.10 -5.68 42.39
C VAL A 264 1.28 -4.33 43.08
N VAL A 265 1.13 -3.22 42.36
CA VAL A 265 1.21 -1.86 42.93
C VAL A 265 0.16 -1.67 44.05
N GLN A 266 -1.06 -2.18 43.86
CA GLN A 266 -2.09 -2.16 44.90
C GLN A 266 -1.70 -3.00 46.12
N ARG A 267 -1.23 -4.24 45.92
CA ARG A 267 -0.81 -5.12 47.03
C ARG A 267 0.36 -4.54 47.82
N LEU A 268 1.30 -3.88 47.15
CA LEU A 268 2.41 -3.18 47.81
C LEU A 268 1.92 -2.04 48.70
N ASN A 269 0.86 -1.35 48.29
CA ASN A 269 0.25 -0.32 49.12
C ASN A 269 -0.46 -0.91 50.35
N GLU A 270 -1.27 -1.95 50.15
CA GLU A 270 -1.99 -2.65 51.23
C GLU A 270 -1.02 -3.26 52.25
N GLY A 271 0.12 -3.80 51.79
CA GLY A 271 1.19 -4.31 52.64
C GLY A 271 2.02 -3.23 53.36
N GLY A 272 1.79 -1.94 53.06
CA GLY A 272 2.58 -0.83 53.60
C GLY A 272 4.02 -0.77 53.08
N VAL A 273 4.31 -1.44 51.96
CA VAL A 273 5.60 -1.39 51.26
C VAL A 273 5.70 -0.10 50.42
N MET A 274 4.58 0.32 49.83
CA MET A 274 4.47 1.51 48.98
C MET A 274 3.47 2.50 49.59
N GLY A 275 3.82 3.79 49.64
CA GLY A 275 2.89 4.83 50.09
C GLY A 275 1.75 5.10 49.08
N THR A 276 0.63 5.62 49.54
CA THR A 276 -0.56 5.87 48.71
C THR A 276 -0.29 6.87 47.58
N LEU A 277 0.58 7.87 47.82
CA LEU A 277 0.96 8.82 46.78
C LEU A 277 1.75 8.13 45.66
N GLN A 278 2.72 7.29 46.01
CA GLN A 278 3.51 6.52 45.06
C GLN A 278 2.63 5.55 44.26
N GLN A 279 1.71 4.86 44.93
CA GLN A 279 0.73 3.98 44.28
C GLN A 279 -0.08 4.74 43.22
N ARG A 280 -0.57 5.94 43.56
CA ARG A 280 -1.32 6.79 42.62
C ARG A 280 -0.46 7.16 41.40
N THR A 281 0.77 7.62 41.61
CA THR A 281 1.68 7.99 40.52
C THR A 281 2.00 6.79 39.60
N CYS A 282 2.24 5.60 40.16
CA CYS A 282 2.42 4.38 39.37
C CYS A 282 1.16 4.03 38.58
N SER A 283 -0.03 4.14 39.19
CA SER A 283 -1.31 3.84 38.54
C SER A 283 -1.61 4.80 37.38
N GLU A 284 -1.27 6.08 37.54
CA GLU A 284 -1.37 7.09 36.48
C GLU A 284 -0.40 6.75 35.33
N ALA A 285 0.84 6.33 35.63
CA ALA A 285 1.81 5.91 34.62
C ALA A 285 1.36 4.65 33.84
N VAL A 286 0.81 3.64 34.54
CA VAL A 286 0.20 2.44 33.93
C VAL A 286 -0.93 2.84 32.99
N SER A 287 -1.81 3.74 33.44
CA SER A 287 -2.94 4.23 32.65
C SER A 287 -2.51 4.98 31.40
N MET A 288 -1.47 5.83 31.50
CA MET A 288 -0.89 6.54 30.36
C MET A 288 -0.25 5.57 29.35
N MET A 289 0.50 4.57 29.82
CA MET A 289 1.10 3.56 28.96
C MET A 289 0.02 2.75 28.22
N ARG A 290 -1.07 2.36 28.92
CA ARG A 290 -2.23 1.69 28.32
C ARG A 290 -2.86 2.54 27.21
N ALA A 291 -3.08 3.83 27.48
CA ALA A 291 -3.68 4.74 26.51
C ALA A 291 -2.81 4.84 25.24
N GLN A 292 -1.50 5.00 25.40
CA GLN A 292 -0.57 5.05 24.25
C GLN A 292 -0.48 3.72 23.50
N ALA A 293 -0.53 2.58 24.19
CA ALA A 293 -0.62 1.28 23.52
C ALA A 293 -1.90 1.18 22.66
N ASN A 294 -3.04 1.63 23.18
CA ASN A 294 -4.30 1.63 22.43
C ASN A 294 -4.29 2.61 21.24
N ASP A 295 -3.69 3.79 21.40
CA ASP A 295 -3.53 4.76 20.32
C ASP A 295 -2.62 4.22 19.20
N LEU A 296 -1.59 3.44 19.56
CA LEU A 296 -0.73 2.75 18.60
C LEU A 296 -1.54 1.75 17.75
N MET A 297 -2.38 0.94 18.39
CA MET A 297 -3.12 -0.14 17.74
C MET A 297 -4.34 0.36 16.96
N SER A 298 -5.10 1.30 17.52
CA SER A 298 -6.31 1.86 16.87
C SER A 298 -6.00 2.52 15.51
N SER A 299 -4.75 2.91 15.31
CA SER A 299 -4.27 3.50 14.07
C SER A 299 -4.07 2.50 12.92
N LEU A 300 -4.15 1.19 13.18
CA LEU A 300 -4.03 0.11 12.19
C LEU A 300 -5.40 -0.38 11.70
N ASP A 301 -6.39 -0.43 12.60
CA ASP A 301 -7.76 -0.82 12.23
C ASP A 301 -8.46 0.26 11.38
N ARG A 302 -8.01 1.51 11.51
CA ARG A 302 -8.60 2.70 10.86
C ARG A 302 -7.84 3.14 9.62
N ASP A 303 -7.22 2.19 8.95
CA ASP A 303 -6.43 2.44 7.75
C ASP A 303 -7.26 3.00 6.60
N LEU A 304 -6.56 3.37 5.53
CA LEU A 304 -7.17 3.79 4.28
C LEU A 304 -8.30 2.81 3.93
N PRO A 305 -9.55 3.29 3.70
CA PRO A 305 -10.67 2.43 3.40
C PRO A 305 -10.30 1.50 2.24
N TYR A 306 -10.47 0.20 2.42
CA TYR A 306 -10.15 -0.80 1.41
C TYR A 306 -10.76 -0.48 0.02
N PRO A 307 -12.01 0.01 -0.09
CA PRO A 307 -12.58 0.43 -1.37
C PRO A 307 -11.79 1.55 -2.04
N TYR A 308 -11.26 2.50 -1.27
CA TYR A 308 -10.48 3.63 -1.80
C TYR A 308 -9.14 3.17 -2.37
N ALA A 309 -8.40 2.35 -1.62
CA ALA A 309 -7.13 1.77 -2.09
C ALA A 309 -7.35 0.89 -3.34
N SER A 310 -8.42 0.08 -3.35
CA SER A 310 -8.76 -0.80 -4.48
C SER A 310 -9.13 -0.01 -5.73
N LEU A 311 -9.97 1.01 -5.60
CA LEU A 311 -10.36 1.91 -6.69
C LEU A 311 -9.12 2.59 -7.29
N LEU A 312 -8.23 3.09 -6.45
CA LEU A 312 -7.01 3.73 -6.92
C LEU A 312 -6.07 2.76 -7.65
N GLY A 313 -5.93 1.53 -7.12
CA GLY A 313 -5.18 0.48 -7.80
C GLY A 313 -5.73 0.16 -9.18
N MET A 314 -7.06 0.11 -9.33
CA MET A 314 -7.73 -0.03 -10.62
C MET A 314 -7.44 1.16 -11.54
N LEU A 315 -7.62 2.39 -11.06
CA LEU A 315 -7.37 3.61 -11.83
C LEU A 315 -5.93 3.69 -12.36
N VAL A 316 -4.94 3.37 -11.53
CA VAL A 316 -3.53 3.33 -11.92
C VAL A 316 -3.28 2.30 -13.02
N LYS A 317 -3.82 1.09 -12.89
CA LYS A 317 -3.68 0.05 -13.92
C LYS A 317 -4.37 0.43 -15.23
N THR A 318 -5.58 0.99 -15.15
CA THR A 318 -6.29 1.50 -16.33
C THR A 318 -5.50 2.61 -17.01
N ASN A 319 -4.87 3.51 -16.25
CA ASN A 319 -4.05 4.58 -16.82
C ASN A 319 -2.83 4.03 -17.56
N VAL A 320 -2.12 3.07 -16.95
CA VAL A 320 -0.99 2.37 -17.57
C VAL A 320 -1.42 1.71 -18.88
N ALA A 321 -2.58 1.04 -18.88
CA ALA A 321 -3.13 0.38 -20.07
C ALA A 321 -3.44 1.37 -21.19
N LEU A 322 -4.15 2.46 -20.87
CA LEU A 322 -4.55 3.48 -21.83
C LEU A 322 -3.32 4.19 -22.43
N MET A 323 -2.32 4.50 -21.61
CA MET A 323 -1.07 5.10 -22.05
C MET A 323 -0.28 4.17 -22.97
N SER A 324 -0.15 2.89 -22.60
CA SER A 324 0.48 1.90 -23.46
C SER A 324 -0.25 1.78 -24.80
N LEU A 325 -1.58 1.67 -24.82
CA LEU A 325 -2.36 1.57 -26.05
C LEU A 325 -2.26 2.81 -26.94
N TRP A 326 -2.36 4.00 -26.35
CA TRP A 326 -2.20 5.25 -27.09
C TRP A 326 -0.81 5.33 -27.73
N ARG A 327 0.25 5.09 -26.95
CA ARG A 327 1.62 5.14 -27.48
C ARG A 327 1.89 4.06 -28.53
N SER A 328 1.28 2.89 -28.38
CA SER A 328 1.32 1.82 -29.39
C SER A 328 0.72 2.27 -30.71
N SER A 329 -0.44 2.96 -30.66
CA SER A 329 -1.09 3.47 -31.88
C SER A 329 -0.26 4.54 -32.59
N GLU A 330 0.43 5.39 -31.83
CA GLU A 330 1.33 6.40 -32.38
C GLU A 330 2.57 5.77 -33.02
N LEU A 331 3.22 4.81 -32.33
CA LEU A 331 4.35 4.05 -32.87
C LEU A 331 3.98 3.29 -34.15
N TYR A 332 2.79 2.70 -34.21
CA TYR A 332 2.28 2.05 -35.41
C TYR A 332 2.17 3.04 -36.58
N LEU A 333 1.57 4.22 -36.35
CA LEU A 333 1.42 5.23 -37.40
C LEU A 333 2.79 5.77 -37.87
N GLN A 334 3.74 5.97 -36.95
CA GLN A 334 5.11 6.34 -37.28
C GLN A 334 5.81 5.24 -38.10
N PHE A 335 5.62 3.97 -37.74
CA PHE A 335 6.19 2.82 -38.46
C PHE A 335 5.63 2.70 -39.88
N CYS A 336 4.30 2.81 -40.05
CA CYS A 336 3.67 2.84 -41.37
C CYS A 336 4.19 3.99 -42.23
N GLY A 337 4.35 5.19 -41.64
CA GLY A 337 4.96 6.32 -42.33
C GLY A 337 6.40 6.05 -42.77
N SER A 338 7.20 5.39 -41.94
CA SER A 338 8.59 5.06 -42.28
C SER A 338 8.71 4.02 -43.40
N ILE A 339 7.83 3.01 -43.43
CA ILE A 339 7.80 2.01 -44.51
C ILE A 339 7.38 2.65 -45.83
N GLU A 340 6.41 3.55 -45.82
CA GLU A 340 5.94 4.23 -47.04
C GLU A 340 7.05 5.07 -47.68
N VAL A 341 7.84 5.77 -46.85
CA VAL A 341 9.02 6.52 -47.31
C VAL A 341 10.12 5.59 -47.83
N ALA A 342 10.28 4.39 -47.26
CA ALA A 342 11.26 3.41 -47.71
C ALA A 342 10.84 2.66 -49.00
N GLY A 343 9.53 2.48 -49.22
CA GLY A 343 8.96 1.74 -50.35
C GLY A 343 8.70 2.59 -51.61
N GLN A 344 8.54 3.90 -51.45
CA GLN A 344 8.56 4.82 -52.58
C GLN A 344 10.01 5.19 -52.89
N THR A 345 10.49 4.81 -54.08
CA THR A 345 11.70 5.43 -54.64
C THR A 345 11.59 6.94 -54.46
N TRP A 346 12.57 7.52 -53.79
CA TRP A 346 12.59 8.87 -53.20
C TRP A 346 12.28 10.05 -54.15
N GLY A 347 12.02 9.80 -55.43
CA GLY A 347 11.53 10.80 -56.35
C GLY A 347 10.01 10.73 -56.45
N THR A 348 9.30 11.66 -55.81
CA THR A 348 8.13 12.42 -56.35
C THR A 348 6.84 12.51 -55.53
N ALA A 349 6.66 11.78 -54.42
CA ALA A 349 5.37 11.80 -53.69
C ALA A 349 5.39 12.67 -52.41
N HIS A 350 5.76 13.95 -52.52
CA HIS A 350 5.36 14.96 -51.53
C HIS A 350 3.89 15.34 -51.75
N VAL A 351 2.96 14.46 -51.38
CA VAL A 351 1.53 14.80 -51.33
C VAL A 351 1.24 15.46 -49.98
N LYS A 352 1.04 16.77 -50.03
CA LYS A 352 0.55 17.64 -48.94
C LYS A 352 -0.68 17.01 -48.29
N ASN A 353 -0.55 16.47 -47.07
CA ASN A 353 -1.69 16.26 -46.18
C ASN A 353 -1.91 17.57 -45.39
N PRO A 354 -2.96 18.36 -45.68
CA PRO A 354 -3.17 19.68 -45.07
C PRO A 354 -3.58 19.63 -43.58
N ASN A 355 -3.82 18.43 -43.01
CA ASN A 355 -4.22 18.28 -41.60
C ASN A 355 -3.13 17.65 -40.72
N CYS A 356 -1.94 17.37 -41.26
CA CYS A 356 -0.77 17.02 -40.47
C CYS A 356 0.14 18.25 -40.38
N ASP A 357 -0.06 19.10 -39.37
CA ASP A 357 0.80 20.27 -39.11
C ASP A 357 2.27 19.90 -38.77
N LEU A 358 2.59 18.60 -38.64
CA LEU A 358 3.97 18.11 -38.59
C LEU A 358 4.70 18.18 -39.94
N VAL A 359 4.00 18.50 -41.05
CA VAL A 359 4.56 18.53 -42.42
C VAL A 359 4.95 19.95 -42.86
N GLY A 360 4.83 20.95 -41.99
CA GLY A 360 5.19 22.34 -42.29
C GLY A 360 6.70 22.59 -42.54
N ASN A 361 7.57 21.60 -42.33
CA ASN A 361 8.99 21.71 -42.64
C ASN A 361 9.51 20.40 -43.29
N PRO A 362 9.51 20.28 -44.63
CA PRO A 362 9.99 19.10 -45.35
C PRO A 362 11.50 18.84 -45.18
N THR A 363 12.24 19.73 -44.52
CA THR A 363 13.67 19.56 -44.18
C THR A 363 13.92 18.88 -42.83
N ASN A 364 12.88 18.62 -42.02
CA ASN A 364 13.04 18.02 -40.68
C ASN A 364 12.61 16.56 -40.58
N PHE A 365 12.17 15.92 -41.67
CA PHE A 365 12.10 14.46 -41.67
C PHE A 365 13.52 13.95 -41.94
N PRO A 366 14.14 13.24 -40.98
CA PRO A 366 15.52 12.77 -41.09
C PRO A 366 15.59 11.68 -42.15
N ASN A 367 15.71 12.10 -43.40
CA ASN A 367 15.46 11.19 -44.51
C ASN A 367 16.56 10.11 -44.61
N GLU A 368 17.78 10.31 -44.10
CA GLU A 368 18.89 9.38 -44.37
C GLU A 368 19.34 8.48 -43.19
N ASN A 369 18.86 8.70 -41.97
CA ASN A 369 19.37 7.96 -40.81
C ASN A 369 18.23 7.22 -40.11
N GLY A 370 18.03 5.94 -40.43
CA GLY A 370 17.19 5.03 -39.63
C GLY A 370 17.52 5.09 -38.13
N TRP A 371 18.77 5.46 -37.80
CA TRP A 371 19.21 5.77 -36.44
C TRP A 371 18.36 6.83 -35.71
N HIS A 372 17.92 7.90 -36.37
CA HIS A 372 17.08 8.92 -35.75
C HIS A 372 15.69 8.37 -35.40
N PHE A 373 15.10 7.55 -36.27
CA PHE A 373 13.84 6.86 -35.99
C PHE A 373 13.98 5.91 -34.81
N PHE A 374 15.01 5.05 -34.81
CA PHE A 374 15.29 4.14 -33.69
C PHE A 374 15.49 4.90 -32.38
N THR A 375 16.24 6.01 -32.41
CA THR A 375 16.49 6.84 -31.22
C THR A 375 15.20 7.47 -30.70
N MET A 376 14.34 7.99 -31.59
CA MET A 376 13.04 8.51 -31.17
C MET A 376 12.20 7.42 -30.53
N VAL A 377 11.94 6.31 -31.24
CA VAL A 377 11.15 5.18 -30.71
C VAL A 377 11.68 4.69 -29.35
N PHE A 378 13.00 4.54 -29.22
CA PHE A 378 13.62 4.13 -27.96
C PHE A 378 13.36 5.14 -26.84
N LEU A 379 13.49 6.45 -27.11
CA LEU A 379 13.18 7.50 -26.16
C LEU A 379 11.69 7.49 -25.77
N GLU A 380 10.80 7.28 -26.74
CA GLU A 380 9.36 7.19 -26.52
C GLU A 380 8.99 6.04 -25.58
N LEU A 381 9.57 4.86 -25.81
CA LEU A 381 9.39 3.67 -24.97
C LEU A 381 9.99 3.87 -23.58
N THR A 382 11.15 4.53 -23.50
CA THR A 382 11.79 4.87 -22.22
C THR A 382 10.91 5.81 -21.39
N ILE A 383 10.35 6.84 -22.03
CA ILE A 383 9.43 7.78 -21.36
C ILE A 383 8.18 7.04 -20.88
N LEU A 384 7.58 6.17 -21.70
CA LEU A 384 6.42 5.36 -21.31
C LEU A 384 6.75 4.43 -20.12
N PHE A 385 7.93 3.82 -20.13
CA PHE A 385 8.39 2.96 -19.04
C PHE A 385 8.56 3.76 -17.73
N LEU A 386 9.26 4.90 -17.78
CA LEU A 386 9.46 5.78 -16.62
C LEU A 386 8.12 6.28 -16.08
N TRP A 387 7.21 6.65 -16.97
CA TRP A 387 5.84 7.05 -16.63
C TRP A 387 5.12 5.95 -15.84
N ASN A 388 5.01 4.76 -16.43
CA ASN A 388 4.27 3.64 -15.83
C ASN A 388 4.89 3.24 -14.48
N THR A 389 6.22 3.26 -14.40
CA THR A 389 6.96 3.00 -13.17
C THR A 389 6.65 4.05 -12.11
N SER A 390 6.60 5.34 -12.44
CA SER A 390 6.31 6.41 -11.47
C SER A 390 4.92 6.29 -10.83
N TYR A 391 3.87 6.05 -11.61
CA TYR A 391 2.50 5.89 -11.10
C TYR A 391 2.40 4.66 -10.21
N LYS A 392 3.04 3.57 -10.63
CA LYS A 392 3.08 2.35 -9.85
C LYS A 392 3.84 2.53 -8.55
N ALA A 393 5.03 3.13 -8.61
CA ALA A 393 5.87 3.41 -7.44
C ALA A 393 5.14 4.29 -6.42
N MET A 394 4.41 5.31 -6.87
CA MET A 394 3.58 6.14 -5.97
C MET A 394 2.46 5.34 -5.30
N TYR A 395 1.79 4.44 -6.03
CA TYR A 395 0.77 3.58 -5.44
C TYR A 395 1.37 2.60 -4.42
N ASP A 396 2.50 1.99 -4.77
CA ASP A 396 3.23 1.05 -3.91
C ASP A 396 3.86 1.74 -2.70
N LEU A 397 4.20 3.02 -2.80
CA LEU A 397 4.64 3.83 -1.67
C LEU A 397 3.54 3.88 -0.59
N GLY A 398 2.28 4.05 -0.96
CA GLY A 398 1.17 4.03 0.01
C GLY A 398 1.05 2.68 0.74
N LYS A 399 1.22 1.56 0.03
CA LYS A 399 1.27 0.21 0.65
C LYS A 399 2.51 0.04 1.52
N THR A 400 3.63 0.61 1.11
CA THR A 400 4.88 0.53 1.86
C THR A 400 4.76 1.32 3.17
N LEU A 401 4.17 2.51 3.13
CA LEU A 401 4.00 3.36 4.31
C LEU A 401 2.82 2.94 5.21
N SER A 402 2.02 1.95 4.81
CA SER A 402 0.81 1.54 5.54
C SER A 402 1.07 0.77 6.84
N ASN A 403 2.30 0.35 7.16
CA ASN A 403 2.61 -0.21 8.48
C ASN A 403 4.09 0.05 8.84
N PRO A 404 4.42 1.03 9.70
CA PRO A 404 5.80 1.35 10.05
C PRO A 404 6.45 0.41 11.09
N PHE A 405 5.77 -0.68 11.48
CA PHE A 405 6.21 -1.57 12.56
C PHE A 405 6.80 -2.90 12.09
N LEU A 406 6.86 -3.10 10.78
CA LEU A 406 7.44 -4.29 10.17
C LEU A 406 8.98 -4.24 10.20
N ASN A 407 9.62 -5.32 9.78
CA ASN A 407 11.08 -5.44 9.78
C ASN A 407 11.74 -4.93 8.49
N ARG A 408 11.31 -3.77 7.96
CA ARG A 408 11.92 -3.18 6.76
C ARG A 408 12.88 -2.05 7.15
N ARG A 409 13.84 -1.74 6.27
CA ARG A 409 14.85 -0.69 6.51
C ARG A 409 14.25 0.70 6.79
N ILE A 410 13.09 1.01 6.23
CA ILE A 410 12.41 2.30 6.39
C ILE A 410 11.55 2.39 7.65
N ASP A 411 11.27 1.24 8.26
CA ASP A 411 10.38 1.11 9.40
C ASP A 411 11.08 1.58 10.67
N ILE A 412 10.35 1.55 11.77
CA ILE A 412 10.90 1.90 13.08
C ILE A 412 11.94 0.83 13.46
N ALA A 413 13.13 1.28 13.89
CA ALA A 413 14.18 0.41 14.42
C ALA A 413 13.82 -0.08 15.83
N HIS A 414 12.72 -0.83 15.93
CA HIS A 414 12.10 -1.24 17.18
C HIS A 414 13.09 -2.00 18.07
N GLU A 415 13.82 -2.99 17.52
CA GLU A 415 14.78 -3.80 18.27
C GLU A 415 15.84 -2.96 19.02
N ALA A 416 16.37 -1.90 18.38
CA ALA A 416 17.37 -1.03 19.00
C ALA A 416 16.77 -0.19 20.14
N ILE A 417 15.54 0.30 19.96
CA ILE A 417 14.83 1.09 20.97
C ILE A 417 14.41 0.21 22.14
N HIS A 418 13.87 -0.97 21.84
CA HIS A 418 13.44 -1.97 22.81
C HIS A 418 14.63 -2.47 23.65
N ALA A 419 15.78 -2.75 23.04
CA ALA A 419 17.01 -3.09 23.77
C ALA A 419 17.41 -1.98 24.77
N GLY A 420 17.21 -0.71 24.42
CA GLY A 420 17.43 0.42 25.33
C GLY A 420 16.45 0.45 26.51
N LEU A 421 15.16 0.16 26.26
CA LEU A 421 14.14 0.07 27.32
C LEU A 421 14.40 -1.10 28.26
N ARG A 422 14.78 -2.26 27.70
CA ARG A 422 15.15 -3.45 28.46
C ARG A 422 16.34 -3.19 29.37
N ARG A 423 17.43 -2.64 28.81
CA ARG A 423 18.62 -2.29 29.58
C ARG A 423 18.29 -1.30 30.70
N LEU A 424 17.41 -0.32 30.44
CA LEU A 424 16.97 0.64 31.46
C LEU A 424 16.21 -0.06 32.59
N ALA A 425 15.28 -0.97 32.26
CA ALA A 425 14.53 -1.74 33.25
C ALA A 425 15.45 -2.62 34.10
N GLU A 426 16.36 -3.38 33.46
CA GLU A 426 17.35 -4.22 34.12
C GLU A 426 18.26 -3.42 35.06
N GLN A 427 18.71 -2.24 34.64
CA GLN A 427 19.58 -1.39 35.43
C GLN A 427 18.88 -0.73 36.61
N LEU A 428 17.69 -0.16 36.42
CA LEU A 428 17.02 0.60 37.48
C LEU A 428 16.20 -0.27 38.44
N LEU A 429 15.61 -1.37 37.95
CA LEU A 429 14.82 -2.27 38.78
C LEU A 429 15.64 -3.45 39.29
N GLY A 430 16.52 -4.02 38.46
CA GLY A 430 17.37 -5.15 38.84
C GLY A 430 18.57 -4.76 39.71
N ASN A 431 19.27 -3.66 39.40
CA ASN A 431 20.50 -3.24 40.10
C ASN A 431 20.52 -1.73 40.46
N PRO A 432 19.54 -1.22 41.22
CA PRO A 432 19.39 0.22 41.46
C PRO A 432 20.59 0.87 42.14
N SER A 433 21.31 0.15 43.01
CA SER A 433 22.42 0.66 43.80
C SER A 433 23.59 1.22 42.96
N VAL A 434 23.78 0.70 41.75
CA VAL A 434 24.83 1.14 40.81
C VAL A 434 24.55 2.53 40.24
N HIS A 435 23.28 2.96 40.23
CA HIS A 435 22.82 4.16 39.55
C HIS A 435 22.44 5.30 40.51
N LEU A 436 22.57 5.09 41.82
CA LEU A 436 22.37 6.15 42.80
C LEU A 436 23.54 7.14 42.76
N PRO A 437 23.29 8.45 42.70
CA PRO A 437 24.33 9.44 42.88
C PRO A 437 25.07 9.21 44.21
N PRO A 438 26.40 9.40 44.27
CA PRO A 438 27.18 9.18 45.49
C PRO A 438 26.67 9.97 46.71
N ALA A 439 26.03 11.12 46.49
CA ALA A 439 25.40 11.90 47.55
C ALA A 439 24.19 11.19 48.17
N MET A 440 23.38 10.49 47.37
CA MET A 440 22.21 9.75 47.86
C MET A 440 22.63 8.45 48.56
N ALA A 441 23.67 7.78 48.09
CA ALA A 441 24.19 6.55 48.71
C ALA A 441 24.68 6.76 50.15
N ARG A 442 25.01 8.00 50.54
CA ARG A 442 25.45 8.35 51.89
C ARG A 442 24.31 8.74 52.84
N LEU A 443 23.12 9.00 52.32
CA LEU A 443 21.99 9.38 53.17
C LEU A 443 21.49 8.12 53.90
N PRO A 444 21.46 8.11 55.25
CA PRO A 444 20.87 6.99 55.97
C PRO A 444 19.40 6.90 55.59
N PHE A 445 19.02 5.82 54.92
CA PHE A 445 17.63 5.55 54.59
C PHE A 445 16.89 5.20 55.88
N LYS A 446 16.42 6.21 56.61
CA LYS A 446 15.50 6.00 57.72
C LYS A 446 14.13 5.76 57.12
N PRO A 447 13.57 4.53 57.19
CA PRO A 447 12.20 4.31 56.76
C PRO A 447 11.29 5.23 57.58
N THR A 448 10.81 6.30 56.95
CA THR A 448 10.03 7.35 57.61
C THR A 448 8.63 6.84 57.99
N PHE A 449 8.28 5.64 57.52
CA PHE A 449 7.07 4.90 57.83
C PHE A 449 7.28 3.88 58.95
N ALA A 450 8.10 4.19 59.96
CA ALA A 450 7.92 3.54 61.26
C ALA A 450 6.52 3.92 61.71
N ARG A 451 5.54 3.05 61.42
CA ARG A 451 4.14 3.15 61.84
C ARG A 451 4.18 3.70 63.25
N GLY A 452 3.71 4.94 63.43
CA GLY A 452 3.17 5.33 64.72
C GLY A 452 2.19 4.22 65.02
N ARG A 453 2.59 3.31 65.91
CA ARG A 453 1.74 2.25 66.42
C ARG A 453 0.59 3.09 66.96
N VAL A 454 -0.55 3.08 66.27
CA VAL A 454 -1.78 3.62 66.82
C VAL A 454 -2.04 2.67 67.97
N GLU A 455 -1.43 2.97 69.12
CA GLU A 455 -1.85 2.43 70.39
C GLU A 455 -3.33 2.76 70.40
N SER A 456 -4.13 1.71 70.24
CA SER A 456 -5.56 1.78 70.37
C SER A 456 -5.80 2.40 71.74
N VAL A 457 -6.10 3.70 71.75
CA VAL A 457 -6.72 4.34 72.90
C VAL A 457 -8.07 3.67 72.99
N MET A 458 -8.12 2.64 73.83
CA MET A 458 -9.37 2.04 74.32
C MET A 458 -10.18 3.09 75.04
#